data_AF-C5B6X5-F1
#
_entry.id   AF-C5B6X5-F1
#
_cell.length_a   1.000
_cell.length_b   1.000
_cell.length_c   1.000
_cell.angle_alpha   90.00
_cell.angle_beta   90.00
_cell.angle_gamma   90.00
#
_symmetry.space_group_name_H-M   'P 1'
#
loop_
_entity.id
_entity.type
_entity.pdbx_description
1 polymer ?
#
loop_
_entity_poly.entity_id
_entity_poly.type
_entity_poly.pdbx_seq_one_letter_code
_entity_poly.pdbx_strand_id
1 'polypeptide(L)'
;MPPAPRTKPGRPNLIEHHPRRAEIELARLAGGTLQEVADRFGVPRSSLHRHMTRMPVEEHARLKAVASALAEQQAALFRVAAIAIAAGPSRSPSFAHGAAR
;
A
#
# COMPACT_ATOMS: atom_id res chain seq x y z
N MET A 1 16.62 -52.00 -5.44
CA MET A 1 16.51 -50.55 -5.72
C MET A 1 16.17 -49.83 -4.42
N PRO A 2 16.90 -48.77 -4.01
CA PRO A 2 16.47 -47.95 -2.88
C PRO A 2 15.24 -47.12 -3.28
N PRO A 3 14.30 -46.86 -2.36
CA PRO A 3 13.13 -46.03 -2.63
C PRO A 3 13.54 -44.57 -2.87
N ALA A 4 12.94 -43.93 -3.88
CA ALA A 4 13.15 -42.52 -4.17
C ALA A 4 12.78 -41.62 -2.98
N PRO A 5 13.53 -40.54 -2.71
CA PRO A 5 13.23 -39.64 -1.60
C PRO A 5 11.86 -38.99 -1.80
N ARG A 6 10.97 -39.14 -0.81
CA ARG A 6 9.67 -38.46 -0.78
C ARG A 6 9.90 -36.97 -0.53
N THR A 7 10.08 -36.19 -1.59
CA THR A 7 10.02 -34.73 -1.52
C THR A 7 8.58 -34.33 -1.20
N LYS A 8 8.32 -33.95 0.06
CA LYS A 8 7.03 -33.36 0.45
C LYS A 8 6.81 -32.13 -0.44
N PRO A 9 5.64 -31.99 -1.10
CA PRO A 9 5.33 -30.79 -1.86
C PRO A 9 5.55 -29.58 -0.95
N GLY A 10 6.33 -28.61 -1.42
CA GLY A 10 6.60 -27.41 -0.65
C GLY A 10 5.29 -26.76 -0.22
N ARG A 11 5.20 -26.33 1.04
CA ARG A 11 4.01 -25.63 1.55
C ARG A 11 3.66 -24.46 0.61
N PRO A 12 2.41 -24.37 0.11
CA PRO A 12 2.00 -23.30 -0.78
C PRO A 12 2.22 -21.94 -0.11
N ASN A 13 2.66 -20.95 -0.89
CA ASN A 13 2.94 -19.63 -0.37
C ASN A 13 1.63 -18.87 -0.17
N LEU A 14 1.25 -18.67 1.09
CA LEU A 14 -0.02 -18.04 1.46
C LEU A 14 -0.17 -16.62 0.88
N ILE A 15 0.94 -15.90 0.70
CA ILE A 15 0.94 -14.53 0.18
C ILE A 15 0.71 -14.50 -1.34
N GLU A 16 1.27 -15.46 -2.09
CA GLU A 16 1.12 -15.52 -3.56
C GLU A 16 -0.34 -15.72 -3.97
N HIS A 17 -1.09 -16.48 -3.19
CA HIS A 17 -2.51 -16.76 -3.44
C HIS A 17 -3.45 -15.83 -2.65
N HIS A 18 -2.92 -14.81 -1.98
CA HIS A 18 -3.74 -13.90 -1.19
C HIS A 18 -4.52 -12.97 -2.12
N PRO A 19 -5.85 -12.77 -1.93
CA PRO A 19 -6.66 -11.90 -2.80
C PRO A 19 -6.18 -10.44 -2.80
N ARG A 20 -5.54 -10.02 -1.70
CA ARG A 20 -4.97 -8.67 -1.53
C ARG A 20 -3.44 -8.65 -1.63
N ARG A 21 -2.84 -9.57 -2.41
CA ARG A 21 -1.37 -9.68 -2.56
C ARG A 21 -0.71 -8.33 -2.87
N ALA A 22 -1.22 -7.60 -3.87
CA ALA A 22 -0.65 -6.32 -4.29
C ALA A 22 -0.63 -5.28 -3.15
N GLU A 23 -1.70 -5.22 -2.34
CA GLU A 23 -1.77 -4.31 -1.19
C GLU A 23 -0.79 -4.69 -0.08
N ILE A 24 -0.59 -5.99 0.16
CA ILE A 24 0.41 -6.50 1.11
C ILE A 24 1.81 -6.06 0.67
N GLU A 25 2.14 -6.22 -0.62
CA GLU A 25 3.43 -5.85 -1.18
C GLU A 25 3.69 -4.35 -1.09
N LEU A 26 2.68 -3.52 -1.41
CA LEU A 26 2.75 -2.07 -1.28
C LEU A 26 2.90 -1.62 0.17
N ALA A 27 2.09 -2.18 1.09
CA ALA A 27 2.14 -1.83 2.51
C ALA A 27 3.49 -2.14 3.14
N ARG A 28 4.13 -3.24 2.72
CA ARG A 28 5.49 -3.58 3.11
C ARG A 28 6.51 -2.56 2.62
N LEU A 29 6.36 -2.08 1.39
CA LEU A 29 7.29 -1.11 0.80
C LEU A 29 7.10 0.32 1.31
N ALA A 30 5.93 0.62 1.86
CA ALA A 30 5.63 1.90 2.49
C ALA A 30 6.40 2.16 3.81
N GLY A 31 7.24 1.23 4.26
CA GLY A 31 8.13 1.41 5.41
C GLY A 31 7.59 0.89 6.75
N GLY A 32 6.42 0.25 6.76
CA GLY A 32 5.90 -0.45 7.94
C GLY A 32 6.71 -1.71 8.26
N THR A 33 6.70 -2.11 9.53
CA THR A 33 7.31 -3.36 9.97
C THR A 33 6.55 -4.56 9.41
N LEU A 34 7.24 -5.69 9.24
CA LEU A 34 6.59 -6.94 8.80
C LEU A 34 5.48 -7.40 9.76
N GLN A 35 5.56 -7.01 11.03
CA GLN A 35 4.55 -7.34 12.03
C GLN A 35 3.27 -6.53 11.80
N GLU A 36 3.39 -5.22 11.58
CA GLU A 36 2.22 -4.36 11.28
C GLU A 36 1.51 -4.77 9.99
N VAL A 37 2.27 -5.18 8.97
CA VAL A 37 1.69 -5.71 7.72
C VAL A 37 1.01 -7.06 7.98
N ALA A 38 1.64 -7.96 8.74
CA ALA A 38 1.04 -9.23 9.11
C ALA A 38 -0.32 -9.03 9.82
N ASP A 39 -0.35 -8.15 10.81
CA ASP A 39 -1.54 -7.88 11.62
C ASP A 39 -2.64 -7.20 10.78
N ARG A 40 -2.28 -6.25 9.91
CA ARG A 40 -3.22 -5.54 9.03
C ARG A 40 -3.95 -6.46 8.06
N PHE A 41 -3.27 -7.48 7.54
CA PHE A 41 -3.82 -8.36 6.51
C PHE A 41 -4.18 -9.76 7.03
N GLY A 42 -4.03 -10.02 8.33
CA GLY A 42 -4.35 -11.31 8.93
C GLY A 42 -3.47 -12.46 8.41
N VAL A 43 -2.22 -12.18 8.02
CA VAL A 43 -1.29 -13.17 7.48
C VAL A 43 -0.12 -13.40 8.42
N PRO A 44 0.42 -14.62 8.54
CA PRO A 44 1.57 -14.85 9.41
C PRO A 44 2.82 -14.09 8.93
N ARG A 45 3.51 -13.40 9.85
CA ARG A 45 4.80 -12.73 9.57
C ARG A 45 5.82 -13.64 8.87
N SER A 46 5.87 -14.92 9.25
CA SER A 46 6.77 -15.91 8.62
C SER A 46 6.43 -16.17 7.15
N SER A 47 5.16 -16.07 6.77
CA SER A 47 4.71 -16.18 5.38
C SER A 47 5.17 -14.98 4.56
N LEU A 48 5.09 -13.76 5.11
CA LEU A 48 5.64 -12.55 4.49
C LEU A 48 7.14 -12.67 4.27
N HIS A 49 7.88 -13.10 5.30
CA HIS A 49 9.33 -13.28 5.20
C HIS A 49 9.69 -14.31 4.12
N ARG A 50 9.04 -15.49 4.12
CA ARG A 50 9.30 -16.53 3.11
C ARG A 50 8.97 -16.05 1.70
N HIS A 51 7.88 -15.31 1.54
CA HIS A 51 7.51 -14.70 0.28
C HIS A 51 8.58 -13.73 -0.22
N MET A 52 9.11 -12.86 0.64
CA MET A 52 10.21 -11.96 0.28
C MET A 52 11.47 -12.71 -0.16
N THR A 53 11.88 -13.75 0.59
CA THR A 53 13.09 -14.51 0.25
C THR A 53 13.00 -15.28 -1.06
N ARG A 54 11.77 -15.51 -1.56
CA ARG A 54 11.51 -16.21 -2.82
C ARG A 54 11.26 -15.25 -3.98
N MET A 55 11.12 -13.96 -3.71
CA MET A 55 10.86 -12.95 -4.72
C MET A 55 12.13 -12.66 -5.51
N PRO A 56 12.10 -12.70 -6.86
CA PRO A 56 13.21 -12.25 -7.69
C PRO A 56 13.59 -10.80 -7.40
N VAL A 57 14.88 -10.48 -7.51
CA VAL A 57 15.40 -9.14 -7.22
C VAL A 57 14.79 -8.10 -8.16
N GLU A 58 14.56 -8.47 -9.42
CA GLU A 58 13.95 -7.64 -10.45
C GLU A 58 12.51 -7.29 -10.10
N GLU A 59 11.75 -8.27 -9.61
CA GLU A 59 10.37 -8.07 -9.16
C GLU A 59 10.33 -7.17 -7.93
N HIS A 60 11.25 -7.38 -7.00
CA HIS A 60 11.39 -6.52 -5.83
C HIS A 60 11.71 -5.06 -6.22
N ALA A 61 12.58 -4.85 -7.21
CA ALA A 61 12.92 -3.53 -7.72
C ALA A 61 11.73 -2.84 -8.41
N ARG A 62 10.97 -3.59 -9.23
CA ARG A 62 9.75 -3.09 -9.88
C ARG A 62 8.72 -2.62 -8.86
N LEU A 63 8.43 -3.45 -7.86
CA LEU A 63 7.46 -3.10 -6.81
C LEU A 63 7.92 -1.85 -6.03
N LYS A 64 9.23 -1.74 -5.75
CA LYS A 64 9.78 -0.55 -5.08
C LYS A 64 9.57 0.72 -5.91
N ALA A 65 9.79 0.68 -7.22
CA ALA A 65 9.56 1.82 -8.11
C ALA A 65 8.09 2.24 -8.12
N VAL A 66 7.16 1.27 -8.18
CA VAL A 66 5.72 1.54 -8.11
C VAL A 66 5.32 2.15 -6.77
N ALA A 67 5.84 1.63 -5.65
CA ALA A 67 5.57 2.16 -4.33
C ALA A 67 6.07 3.61 -4.18
N SER A 68 7.24 3.94 -4.71
CA SER A 68 7.76 5.31 -4.74
C SER A 68 6.87 6.25 -5.55
N ALA A 69 6.47 5.86 -6.76
CA ALA A 69 5.58 6.66 -7.61
C ALA A 69 4.21 6.91 -6.93
N LEU A 70 3.66 5.90 -6.26
CA LEU A 70 2.41 6.03 -5.51
C LEU A 70 2.55 7.01 -4.34
N ALA A 71 3.66 6.96 -3.60
CA ALA A 71 3.92 7.87 -2.50
C ALA A 71 4.04 9.33 -2.97
N GLU A 72 4.70 9.56 -4.11
CA GLU A 72 4.79 10.90 -4.74
C GLU A 72 3.42 11.41 -5.17
N GLN A 73 2.60 10.56 -5.80
CA GLN A 73 1.24 10.92 -6.20
C GLN A 73 0.36 11.25 -5.00
N GLN A 74 0.43 10.45 -3.92
CA GLN A 74 -0.28 10.73 -2.68
C GLN A 74 0.16 12.06 -2.08
N ALA A 75 1.46 12.34 -2.00
CA ALA A 75 1.98 13.62 -1.52
C ALA A 75 1.54 14.81 -2.39
N ALA A 76 1.42 14.63 -3.71
CA ALA A 76 0.88 15.65 -4.60
C ALA A 76 -0.61 15.92 -4.32
N LEU A 77 -1.42 14.86 -4.17
CA LEU A 77 -2.84 15.00 -3.84
C LEU A 77 -3.05 15.66 -2.48
N PHE A 78 -2.26 15.29 -1.46
CA PHE A 78 -2.32 15.94 -0.16
C PHE A 78 -1.99 17.44 -0.23
N ARG A 79 -1.01 17.84 -1.03
CA ARG A 79 -0.69 19.26 -1.26
C ARG A 79 -1.85 20.01 -1.89
N VAL A 80 -2.48 19.45 -2.93
CA VAL A 80 -3.66 20.06 -3.58
C VAL A 80 -4.83 20.15 -2.60
N ALA A 81 -5.11 19.09 -1.85
CA ALA A 81 -6.16 19.09 -0.85
C ALA A 81 -5.92 20.13 0.26
N ALA A 82 -4.67 20.27 0.73
CA ALA A 82 -4.31 21.29 1.72
C ALA A 82 -4.54 22.71 1.20
N ILE A 83 -4.20 22.99 -0.06
CA ILE A 83 -4.48 24.28 -0.71
C ILE A 83 -5.99 24.53 -0.81
N ALA A 84 -6.77 23.52 -1.22
CA ALA A 84 -8.22 23.65 -1.33
C ALA A 84 -8.90 23.90 0.02
N ILE A 85 -8.45 23.22 1.08
CA ILE A 85 -8.92 23.44 2.45
C ILE A 85 -8.53 24.84 2.93
N ALA A 86 -7.29 25.27 2.68
CA ALA A 86 -6.80 26.60 3.07
C ALA A 86 -7.50 27.74 2.33
N ALA A 87 -7.88 27.53 1.06
CA ALA A 87 -8.62 28.51 0.27
C ALA A 87 -10.03 28.77 0.84
N GLY A 88 -10.60 27.81 1.57
CA GLY A 88 -11.93 27.90 2.19
C GLY A 88 -13.07 28.14 1.18
N PRO A 89 -14.33 27.89 1.57
CA PRO A 89 -15.45 28.39 0.78
C PRO A 89 -15.47 29.92 0.86
N SER A 90 -15.22 30.58 -0.27
CA SER A 90 -15.45 32.02 -0.47
C SER A 90 -16.82 32.41 0.10
N ARG A 91 -16.84 33.09 1.25
CA ARG A 91 -18.05 33.78 1.72
C ARG A 91 -18.30 34.92 0.75
N SER A 92 -19.27 34.73 -0.14
CA SER A 92 -19.76 35.78 -1.02
C SER A 92 -20.09 37.03 -0.18
N PRO A 93 -19.61 38.23 -0.55
CA PRO A 93 -20.07 39.43 0.13
C PRO A 93 -21.57 39.56 -0.12
N SER A 94 -22.36 39.40 0.94
CA SER A 94 -23.78 39.72 0.94
C SER A 94 -23.90 41.22 0.73
N PHE A 95 -24.06 41.67 -0.51
CA PHE A 95 -24.48 43.02 -0.81
C PHE A 95 -25.90 43.18 -0.27
N ALA A 96 -26.02 43.75 0.93
CA ALA A 96 -27.28 44.18 1.49
C ALA A 96 -27.88 45.26 0.59
N HIS A 97 -28.73 44.82 -0.34
CA HIS A 97 -29.60 45.69 -1.12
C HIS A 97 -30.84 45.96 -0.27
N GLY A 98 -31.02 47.20 0.19
CA GLY A 98 -32.20 47.54 0.97
C GLY A 98 -32.14 48.94 1.55
N ALA A 99 -32.05 49.94 0.68
CA ALA A 99 -32.47 51.29 1.01
C ALA A 99 -33.96 51.25 1.42
N ALA A 100 -34.28 51.74 2.62
CA ALA A 100 -35.62 52.17 2.95
C ALA A 100 -35.49 53.54 3.63
N ARG A 101 -36.09 54.53 2.96
CA ARG A 101 -36.30 55.91 3.39
C ARG A 101 -37.37 55.96 4.47
#